data_AF-A0A7G6X4H0-F1
#
_entry.id   AF-A0A7G6X4H0-F1
#
_cell.length_a   1.000
_cell.length_b   1.000
_cell.length_c   1.000
_cell.angle_alpha   90.00
_cell.angle_beta   90.00
_cell.angle_gamma   90.00
#
_symmetry.space_group_name_H-M   'P 1'
#
loop_
_entity.id
_entity.type
_entity.pdbx_description
1 polymer ?
#
loop_
_entity_poly.entity_id
_entity_poly.type
_entity_poly.pdbx_seq_one_letter_code
_entity_poly.pdbx_strand_id
1 'polypeptide(L)'
;MADLENAPDAGQPDLPTNIAAIRRFLSVCTSEPLAPNDWNAALAWNMVVSPEVRGALISREINSDDVLADLTVPVLVTHGRSDTIVLPSMSEHVLDICKTAKPSWYHGVGHLPFTETHPRFNHELTSLVKEVA
;
A
#
# COMPACT_ATOMS: atom_id res chain seq x y z
N MET A 1 -3.58 5.89 -15.25
CA MET A 1 -3.83 5.32 -13.90
C MET A 1 -5.32 5.33 -13.69
N ALA A 2 -6.01 4.19 -13.74
CA ALA A 2 -7.47 4.16 -13.86
C ALA A 2 -8.23 3.85 -12.56
N ASP A 3 -7.57 3.48 -11.46
CA ASP A 3 -8.28 2.93 -10.29
C ASP A 3 -8.35 3.83 -9.04
N LEU A 4 -7.58 4.92 -8.97
CA LEU A 4 -7.67 5.90 -7.88
C LEU A 4 -8.48 7.16 -8.22
N GLU A 5 -9.04 7.28 -9.43
CA GLU A 5 -9.91 8.43 -9.78
C GLU A 5 -11.11 8.56 -8.82
N ASN A 6 -11.55 7.43 -8.23
CA ASN A 6 -12.66 7.39 -7.28
C ASN A 6 -12.20 7.33 -5.81
N ALA A 7 -10.90 7.48 -5.52
CA ALA A 7 -10.41 7.53 -4.15
C ALA A 7 -11.15 8.60 -3.31
N PRO A 8 -11.48 9.81 -3.83
CA PRO A 8 -12.25 10.80 -3.09
C PRO A 8 -13.63 10.31 -2.60
N ASP A 9 -14.25 9.35 -3.28
CA ASP A 9 -15.56 8.79 -2.90
C ASP A 9 -15.50 8.02 -1.58
N ALA A 10 -14.35 7.43 -1.25
CA ALA A 10 -14.13 6.77 0.04
C ALA A 10 -14.20 7.77 1.21
N GLY A 11 -14.00 9.06 0.94
CA GLY A 11 -14.09 10.14 1.92
C GLY A 11 -15.47 10.78 2.05
N GLN A 12 -16.45 10.38 1.23
CA GLN A 12 -17.78 11.00 1.25
C GLN A 12 -18.64 10.50 2.43
N PRO A 13 -19.45 11.37 3.05
CA PRO A 13 -20.34 10.97 4.15
C PRO A 13 -21.49 10.07 3.70
N ASP A 14 -21.80 10.04 2.40
CA ASP A 14 -22.80 9.12 1.85
C ASP A 14 -22.33 7.66 1.94
N LEU A 15 -23.04 6.89 2.77
CA LEU A 15 -22.66 5.51 3.10
C LEU A 15 -22.67 4.56 1.89
N PRO A 16 -23.68 4.56 1.00
CA PRO A 16 -23.62 3.75 -0.22
C PRO A 16 -22.42 4.08 -1.12
N THR A 17 -22.14 5.38 -1.32
CA THR A 17 -21.01 5.85 -2.14
C THR A 17 -19.67 5.38 -1.56
N ASN A 18 -19.44 5.60 -0.27
CA ASN A 18 -18.16 5.23 0.33
C ASN A 18 -17.98 3.70 0.44
N ILE A 19 -19.05 2.91 0.63
CA ILE A 19 -18.98 1.44 0.58
C ILE A 19 -18.59 0.97 -0.82
N ALA A 20 -19.19 1.55 -1.87
CA ALA A 20 -18.85 1.21 -3.24
C ALA A 20 -17.37 1.50 -3.55
N ALA A 21 -16.86 2.65 -3.09
CA ALA A 21 -15.46 3.03 -3.24
C ALA A 21 -14.51 2.04 -2.54
N ILE A 22 -14.78 1.67 -1.28
CA ILE A 22 -13.96 0.69 -0.54
C ILE A 22 -14.01 -0.70 -1.18
N ARG A 23 -15.18 -1.14 -1.67
CA ARG A 23 -15.29 -2.44 -2.37
C ARG A 23 -14.45 -2.45 -3.65
N ARG A 24 -14.45 -1.36 -4.42
CA ARG A 24 -13.59 -1.21 -5.59
C ARG A 24 -12.12 -1.26 -5.19
N PHE A 25 -11.71 -0.47 -4.21
CA PHE A 25 -10.35 -0.47 -3.67
C PHE A 25 -9.88 -1.90 -3.32
N LEU A 26 -10.66 -2.66 -2.54
CA LEU A 26 -10.32 -4.03 -2.16
C LEU A 26 -10.24 -4.99 -3.35
N SER A 27 -10.99 -4.75 -4.43
CA SER A 27 -10.97 -5.61 -5.62
C SER A 27 -9.69 -5.50 -6.45
N VAL A 28 -8.89 -4.45 -6.24
CA VAL A 28 -7.65 -4.19 -6.99
C VAL A 28 -6.39 -4.20 -6.09
N CYS A 29 -6.54 -4.44 -4.79
CA CYS A 29 -5.41 -4.52 -3.85
C CYS A 29 -4.52 -5.75 -4.07
N THR A 30 -5.01 -6.82 -4.69
CA THR A 30 -4.26 -8.06 -4.87
C THR A 30 -4.34 -8.53 -6.32
N SER A 31 -3.35 -9.29 -6.78
CA SER A 31 -3.37 -9.86 -8.13
C SER A 31 -4.45 -10.93 -8.28
N GLU A 32 -4.72 -11.67 -7.21
CA GLU A 32 -5.80 -12.65 -7.11
C GLU A 32 -6.80 -12.24 -6.02
N PRO A 33 -8.10 -12.52 -6.17
CA PRO A 33 -9.09 -12.15 -5.16
C PRO A 33 -8.77 -12.72 -3.78
N LEU A 34 -8.92 -11.89 -2.74
CA LEU A 34 -8.84 -12.33 -1.35
C LEU A 34 -9.86 -13.44 -1.05
N ALA A 35 -9.49 -14.33 -0.12
CA ALA A 35 -10.45 -15.31 0.40
C ALA A 35 -11.66 -14.59 1.02
N PRO A 36 -12.89 -15.15 0.96
CA PRO A 36 -14.10 -14.45 1.37
C PRO A 36 -14.07 -13.91 2.81
N ASN A 37 -13.47 -14.65 3.74
CA ASN A 37 -13.34 -14.21 5.13
C ASN A 37 -12.41 -13.00 5.27
N ASP A 38 -11.26 -13.03 4.58
CA ASP A 38 -10.30 -11.95 4.59
C ASP A 38 -10.86 -10.71 3.89
N TRP A 39 -11.60 -10.89 2.80
CA TRP A 39 -12.28 -9.80 2.11
C TRP A 39 -13.35 -9.14 2.99
N ASN A 40 -14.17 -9.93 3.70
CA ASN A 40 -15.20 -9.41 4.60
C ASN A 40 -14.60 -8.67 5.81
N ALA A 41 -13.55 -9.23 6.42
CA ALA A 41 -12.80 -8.55 7.46
C ALA A 41 -12.17 -7.26 6.91
N ALA A 42 -11.65 -7.33 5.68
CA ALA A 42 -11.02 -6.20 5.01
C ALA A 42 -12.01 -5.08 4.64
N LEU A 43 -13.27 -5.40 4.42
CA LEU A 43 -14.32 -4.39 4.27
C LEU A 43 -14.67 -3.79 5.64
N ALA A 44 -14.87 -4.63 6.65
CA ALA A 44 -15.31 -4.20 7.97
C ALA A 44 -14.35 -3.18 8.61
N TRP A 45 -13.04 -3.49 8.69
CA TRP A 45 -12.07 -2.57 9.31
C TRP A 45 -11.89 -1.25 8.54
N ASN A 46 -12.10 -1.21 7.22
CA ASN A 46 -12.05 0.01 6.40
C ASN A 46 -13.29 0.86 6.68
N MET A 47 -14.44 0.23 6.89
CA MET A 47 -15.70 0.91 7.19
C MET A 47 -15.82 1.39 8.65
N VAL A 48 -15.01 0.86 9.56
CA VAL A 48 -14.88 1.39 10.93
C VAL A 48 -14.19 2.77 10.93
N VAL A 49 -13.35 3.06 9.93
CA VAL A 49 -12.73 4.37 9.77
C VAL A 49 -13.75 5.36 9.19
N SER A 50 -13.97 6.47 9.89
CA SER A 50 -14.94 7.48 9.44
C SER A 50 -14.57 8.02 8.05
N PRO A 51 -15.56 8.34 7.20
CA PRO A 51 -15.29 8.87 5.87
C PRO A 51 -14.48 10.18 5.92
N GLU A 52 -14.69 11.04 6.91
CA GLU A 52 -13.94 12.29 7.07
C GLU A 52 -12.44 12.03 7.28
N VAL A 53 -12.09 11.01 8.08
CA VAL A 53 -10.69 10.61 8.30
C VAL A 53 -10.07 10.08 7.00
N ARG A 54 -10.78 9.22 6.26
CA ARG A 54 -10.31 8.72 4.95
C ARG A 54 -10.10 9.87 3.96
N GLY A 55 -11.06 10.79 3.86
CA GLY A 55 -10.98 11.96 3.00
C GLY A 55 -9.82 12.89 3.35
N ALA A 56 -9.58 13.13 4.64
CA ALA A 56 -8.46 13.95 5.12
C ALA A 56 -7.10 13.32 4.77
N LEU A 57 -6.97 11.99 4.84
CA LEU A 57 -5.74 11.28 4.46
C LEU A 57 -5.49 11.33 2.95
N ILE A 58 -6.53 11.17 2.13
CA ILE A 58 -6.44 11.15 0.66
C ILE A 58 -6.10 12.54 0.09
N SER A 59 -6.66 13.60 0.68
CA SER A 59 -6.46 14.98 0.23
C SER A 59 -5.13 15.61 0.69
N ARG A 60 -4.35 14.89 1.49
CA ARG A 60 -3.09 15.39 2.04
C ARG A 60 -1.97 15.31 1.02
N GLU A 61 -1.26 16.42 0.85
CA GLU A 61 -0.05 16.50 0.02
C GLU A 61 1.16 16.79 0.92
N ILE A 62 2.14 15.87 0.89
CA ILE A 62 3.41 16.00 1.61
C ILE A 62 4.51 15.48 0.69
N ASN A 63 5.58 16.27 0.55
CA ASN A 63 6.83 15.82 -0.01
C ASN A 63 7.82 15.53 1.14
N SER A 64 8.46 14.35 1.10
CA SER A 64 9.44 13.90 2.09
C SER A 64 10.78 13.51 1.46
N ASP A 65 11.08 14.01 0.27
CA ASP A 65 12.31 13.69 -0.48
C ASP A 65 13.57 14.09 0.29
N ASP A 66 13.52 15.21 1.01
CA ASP A 66 14.60 15.67 1.89
C ASP A 66 14.86 14.66 3.02
N VAL A 67 13.80 14.20 3.68
CA VAL A 67 13.88 13.16 4.72
C VAL A 67 14.44 11.86 4.16
N LEU A 68 13.96 11.42 2.99
CA LEU A 68 14.43 10.19 2.34
C LEU A 68 15.92 10.25 1.97
N ALA A 69 16.39 11.42 1.49
CA ALA A 69 17.78 11.65 1.12
C ALA A 69 18.72 11.61 2.33
N ASP A 70 18.23 12.02 3.50
CA ASP A 70 18.98 12.09 4.75
C ASP A 70 18.97 10.78 5.56
N LEU A 71 18.21 9.76 5.14
CA LEU A 71 18.20 8.47 5.82
C LEU A 71 19.57 7.77 5.75
N THR A 72 20.09 7.39 6.92
CA THR A 72 21.35 6.64 7.06
C THR A 72 21.17 5.19 7.51
N VAL A 73 19.95 4.79 7.85
CA VAL A 73 19.63 3.42 8.28
C VAL A 73 19.34 2.53 7.08
N PRO A 74 19.53 1.19 7.17
CA PRO A 74 19.09 0.28 6.11
C PRO A 74 17.59 0.41 5.83
N VAL A 75 17.22 0.49 4.55
CA VAL A 75 15.82 0.58 4.11
C VAL A 75 15.54 -0.56 3.12
N LEU A 76 14.48 -1.32 3.35
CA LEU A 76 13.97 -2.31 2.40
C LEU A 76 12.68 -1.79 1.76
N VAL A 77 12.69 -1.62 0.44
CA VAL A 77 11.52 -1.20 -0.34
C VAL A 77 10.86 -2.44 -0.94
N THR A 78 9.84 -2.96 -0.26
CA THR A 78 9.04 -4.11 -0.72
C THR A 78 7.86 -3.64 -1.57
N HIS A 79 7.75 -4.13 -2.80
CA HIS A 79 6.71 -3.66 -3.72
C HIS A 79 6.29 -4.73 -4.74
N GLY A 80 4.98 -4.87 -4.95
CA GLY A 80 4.40 -5.76 -5.95
C GLY A 80 4.42 -5.16 -7.36
N ARG A 81 4.97 -5.87 -8.35
CA ARG A 81 5.07 -5.34 -9.73
C ARG A 81 3.73 -5.20 -10.43
N SER A 82 2.66 -5.78 -9.88
CA SER A 82 1.29 -5.65 -10.37
C SER A 82 0.46 -4.66 -9.54
N ASP A 83 1.07 -3.89 -8.63
CA ASP A 83 0.37 -2.90 -7.82
C ASP A 83 -0.23 -1.78 -8.71
N THR A 84 -1.54 -1.58 -8.58
CA THR A 84 -2.30 -0.53 -9.28
C THR A 84 -2.86 0.53 -8.34
N ILE A 85 -2.66 0.36 -7.02
CA ILE A 85 -2.99 1.32 -5.98
C ILE A 85 -1.83 2.29 -5.82
N VAL A 86 -0.64 1.79 -5.46
CA VAL A 86 0.59 2.60 -5.42
C VAL A 86 1.48 2.09 -6.54
N LEU A 87 1.70 2.92 -7.57
CA LEU A 87 2.47 2.44 -8.71
C LEU A 87 3.92 2.12 -8.34
N PRO A 88 4.55 1.14 -9.04
CA PRO A 88 5.97 0.84 -8.88
C PRO A 88 6.91 2.05 -9.04
N SER A 89 6.50 3.06 -9.80
CA SER A 89 7.25 4.32 -9.95
C SER A 89 7.48 5.04 -8.62
N MET A 90 6.61 4.87 -7.64
CA MET A 90 6.82 5.43 -6.30
C MET A 90 7.99 4.76 -5.58
N SER A 91 8.12 3.44 -5.70
CA SER A 91 9.27 2.73 -5.16
C SER A 91 10.56 3.01 -5.94
N GLU A 92 10.47 3.18 -7.26
CA GLU A 92 11.60 3.63 -8.09
C GLU A 92 12.09 5.01 -7.62
N HIS A 93 11.18 5.97 -7.39
CA HIS A 93 11.51 7.28 -6.83
C HIS A 93 12.21 7.21 -5.46
N VAL A 94 11.72 6.37 -4.55
CA VAL A 94 12.38 6.15 -3.24
C VAL A 94 13.79 5.60 -3.41
N LEU A 95 14.00 4.65 -4.32
CA LEU A 95 15.32 4.04 -4.56
C LEU A 95 16.32 5.02 -5.17
N ASP A 96 15.85 5.95 -6.00
CA ASP A 96 16.70 6.98 -6.61
C ASP A 96 17.17 8.03 -5.59
N ILE A 97 16.36 8.31 -4.55
CA ILE A 97 16.64 9.32 -3.54
C ILE A 97 17.37 8.75 -2.31
N CYS A 98 16.89 7.62 -1.80
CA CYS A 98 17.37 7.04 -0.54
C CYS A 98 18.55 6.09 -0.79
N LYS A 99 19.76 6.54 -0.48
CA LYS A 99 21.01 5.81 -0.79
C LYS A 99 21.15 4.45 -0.08
N THR A 100 20.46 4.26 1.04
CA THR A 100 20.48 3.01 1.81
C THR A 100 19.35 2.07 1.44
N ALA A 101 18.46 2.47 0.52
CA ALA A 101 17.33 1.68 0.10
C ALA A 101 17.74 0.53 -0.82
N LYS A 102 17.22 -0.66 -0.53
CA LYS A 102 17.35 -1.86 -1.37
C LYS A 102 15.95 -2.29 -1.83
N PRO A 103 15.76 -2.61 -3.11
CA PRO A 103 14.47 -3.07 -3.60
C PRO A 103 14.24 -4.55 -3.29
N SER A 104 12.99 -4.91 -3.01
CA SER A 104 12.47 -6.26 -3.11
C SER A 104 11.20 -6.25 -3.97
N TRP A 105 11.37 -6.65 -5.22
CA TRP A 105 10.27 -6.70 -6.20
C TRP A 105 9.56 -8.06 -6.14
N TYR A 106 8.23 -8.02 -6.13
CA TYR A 106 7.37 -9.20 -6.13
C TYR A 106 6.63 -9.28 -7.47
N HIS A 107 7.08 -10.14 -8.38
CA HIS A 107 6.44 -10.33 -9.68
C HIS A 107 5.10 -11.06 -9.53
N GLY A 108 4.06 -10.56 -10.23
CA GLY A 108 2.71 -11.13 -10.14
C GLY A 108 1.99 -10.85 -8.83
N VAL A 109 2.50 -9.93 -8.00
CA VAL A 109 1.90 -9.53 -6.72
C VAL A 109 1.40 -8.09 -6.81
N GLY A 110 0.24 -7.83 -6.23
CA GLY A 110 -0.40 -6.52 -6.19
C GLY A 110 0.08 -5.68 -5.01
N HIS A 111 -0.83 -4.92 -4.42
CA HIS A 111 -0.57 -3.98 -3.34
C HIS A 111 -0.26 -4.64 -1.99
N LEU A 112 -0.61 -5.92 -1.80
CA LEU A 112 -0.47 -6.60 -0.51
C LEU A 112 0.53 -7.77 -0.54
N PRO A 113 1.85 -7.55 -0.76
CA PRO A 113 2.85 -8.62 -0.71
C PRO A 113 2.84 -9.44 0.57
N PHE A 114 2.54 -8.80 1.70
CA PHE A 114 2.41 -9.46 2.99
C PHE A 114 1.26 -10.47 3.00
N THR A 115 0.19 -10.27 2.24
CA THR A 115 -0.94 -11.21 2.12
C THR A 115 -0.73 -12.23 1.00
N GLU A 116 -0.26 -11.78 -0.16
CA GLU A 116 -0.14 -12.65 -1.34
C GLU A 116 1.05 -13.61 -1.23
N THR A 117 2.09 -13.23 -0.47
CA THR A 117 3.34 -13.99 -0.36
C THR A 117 3.92 -13.98 1.06
N HIS A 118 3.05 -14.21 2.07
CA HIS A 118 3.39 -14.16 3.51
C HIS A 118 4.76 -14.77 3.87
N PRO A 119 5.16 -15.99 3.41
CA PRO A 119 6.41 -16.60 3.85
C PRO A 119 7.65 -15.81 3.41
N ARG A 120 7.66 -15.28 2.17
CA ARG A 120 8.77 -14.48 1.65
C ARG A 120 8.84 -13.13 2.36
N PHE A 121 7.69 -12.45 2.49
CA PHE A 121 7.60 -11.17 3.17
C PHE A 121 8.15 -11.25 4.61
N ASN A 122 7.71 -12.24 5.38
CA ASN A 122 8.13 -12.41 6.78
C ASN A 122 9.63 -12.77 6.90
N HIS A 123 10.16 -13.54 5.95
CA HIS A 123 11.58 -13.85 5.90
C HIS A 123 12.43 -12.60 5.63
N GLU A 124 12.04 -11.77 4.66
CA GLU A 124 12.73 -10.53 4.32
C GLU A 124 12.69 -9.54 5.49
N LEU A 125 11.54 -9.42 6.16
CA LEU A 125 11.41 -8.59 7.37
C LEU A 125 12.33 -9.07 8.50
N THR A 126 12.41 -10.38 8.73
CA THR A 126 13.31 -10.96 9.73
C THR A 126 14.78 -10.69 9.40
N SER A 127 15.14 -10.79 8.12
CA SER A 127 16.50 -10.54 7.63
C SER A 127 16.88 -9.07 7.78
N LEU A 128 15.97 -8.14 7.48
CA LEU A 128 16.18 -6.70 7.69
C LEU A 128 16.45 -6.39 9.17
N VAL A 129 15.64 -6.94 10.09
CA VAL A 129 15.83 -6.75 11.55
C VAL A 129 17.20 -7.25 12.01
N LYS A 130 17.73 -8.31 11.42
CA LYS A 130 19.07 -8.84 11.73
C LYS A 130 20.22 -8.02 11.14
N GLU A 131 19.99 -7.24 10.08
CA GLU A 131 21.00 -6.35 9.49
C GLU A 131 21.24 -5.10 10.36
N VAL A 132 20.22 -4.69 11.13
CA VAL A 132 20.26 -3.48 11.98
C VAL A 132 20.59 -3.76 13.45
N ALA A 133 20.66 -5.03 13.87
CA ALA A 133 20.94 -5.47 15.24
C ALA A 133 22.45 -5.71 15.45
#